data_AF-A0A352L6U9-F1
#
_entry.id   AF-A0A352L6U9-F1
#
_cell.length_a   1.000
_cell.length_b   1.000
_cell.length_c   1.000
_cell.angle_alpha   90.00
_cell.angle_beta   90.00
_cell.angle_gamma   90.00
#
_symmetry.space_group_name_H-M   'P 1'
#
loop_
_entity.id
_entity.type
_entity.pdbx_description
1 polymer ?
#
loop_
_entity_poly.entity_id
_entity_poly.type
_entity_poly.pdbx_seq_one_letter_code
_entity_poly.pdbx_strand_id
1 'polypeptide(L)'
;FLSSCFNLSRQARRGRRGGYAGHALELLESRALLAFTAGNIAVYRVGTGTGALTNAATAAFIDEYSPSGTLVSSTPMPTAVDGFNRRLTNSGTATSEGALSLSTDGRYLTVAGYDAATGTANVAATATTTGANVERVVAAVDVDQVVNTRTRTTSFSGNNIRGAVMSSSGGMWLTGATSGLIFLPLESNGLGTGVASTPANLRVPAIFGGQLYVSSGATGVRIGSVGTGTPTGGGNSITSLP
;
A
#
# COMPACT_ATOMS: atom_id res chain seq x y z
N PHE A 1 36.30 -21.31 13.45
CA PHE A 1 36.55 -22.37 12.44
C PHE A 1 36.10 -21.82 11.08
N LEU A 2 36.92 -21.41 10.11
CA LEU A 2 38.36 -21.27 9.96
C LEU A 2 38.67 -19.81 9.60
N SER A 3 39.75 -19.28 10.17
CA SER A 3 40.42 -18.04 9.76
C SER A 3 41.56 -18.43 8.81
N SER A 4 41.72 -17.72 7.70
CA SER A 4 42.93 -17.80 6.88
C SER A 4 43.34 -16.39 6.43
N CYS A 5 44.21 -15.80 7.24
CA CYS A 5 45.16 -14.79 6.80
C CYS A 5 46.05 -15.36 5.68
N PHE A 6 46.30 -14.58 4.61
CA PHE A 6 47.46 -14.82 3.77
C PHE A 6 48.27 -13.55 3.56
N ASN A 7 49.52 -13.67 3.97
CA ASN A 7 50.61 -12.71 3.95
C ASN A 7 51.25 -12.78 2.55
N LEU A 8 51.34 -11.68 1.80
CA LEU A 8 52.07 -11.66 0.52
C LEU A 8 53.47 -11.05 0.71
N SER A 9 54.44 -11.92 0.97
CA SER A 9 55.87 -11.61 0.77
C SER A 9 56.24 -11.77 -0.71
N ARG A 10 56.94 -10.76 -1.24
CA ARG A 10 57.51 -10.70 -2.60
C ARG A 10 58.32 -11.95 -2.97
N GLN A 11 58.15 -12.43 -4.20
CA GLN A 11 59.30 -12.82 -5.05
C GLN A 11 58.91 -12.86 -6.54
N ALA A 12 59.67 -12.13 -7.35
CA ALA A 12 59.63 -12.20 -8.80
C ALA A 12 60.43 -13.41 -9.29
N ARG A 13 59.89 -14.18 -10.24
CA ARG A 13 60.67 -15.01 -11.19
C ARG A 13 59.82 -15.37 -12.42
N ARG A 14 60.31 -14.97 -13.60
CA ARG A 14 59.82 -15.38 -14.92
C ARG A 14 59.98 -16.90 -15.09
N GLY A 15 58.92 -17.59 -15.50
CA GLY A 15 58.95 -18.99 -15.90
C GLY A 15 57.74 -19.35 -16.75
N ARG A 16 57.99 -19.64 -18.03
CA ARG A 16 57.03 -20.13 -19.04
C ARG A 16 56.47 -21.49 -18.59
N ARG A 17 55.17 -21.63 -18.28
CA ARG A 17 54.45 -22.91 -18.16
C ARG A 17 52.97 -22.75 -18.51
N GLY A 18 52.40 -23.84 -19.06
CA GLY A 18 51.15 -23.92 -19.80
C GLY A 18 49.93 -23.26 -19.15
N GLY A 19 49.10 -22.68 -20.01
CA GLY A 19 47.85 -22.06 -19.64
C GLY A 19 46.85 -23.10 -19.15
N TYR A 20 46.78 -23.28 -17.84
CA TYR A 20 45.50 -23.61 -17.21
C TYR A 20 44.72 -22.31 -17.16
N ALA A 21 43.65 -22.23 -17.94
CA ALA A 21 42.68 -21.16 -17.85
C ALA A 21 42.18 -21.13 -16.40
N GLY A 22 42.61 -20.12 -15.65
CA GLY A 22 42.10 -19.88 -14.31
C GLY A 22 40.61 -19.67 -14.44
N HIS A 23 39.82 -20.57 -13.85
CA HIS A 23 38.40 -20.37 -13.70
C HIS A 23 38.22 -19.15 -12.79
N ALA A 24 37.94 -18.00 -13.39
CA ALA A 24 37.52 -16.82 -12.67
C ALA A 24 36.16 -17.15 -12.03
N LEU A 25 36.11 -17.18 -10.70
CA LEU A 25 34.87 -17.22 -9.96
C LEU A 25 34.27 -15.82 -10.07
N GLU A 26 33.42 -15.60 -11.07
CA GLU A 26 32.70 -14.34 -11.22
C GLU A 26 31.63 -14.28 -10.12
N LEU A 27 31.72 -13.28 -9.25
CA LEU A 27 30.71 -13.06 -8.22
C LEU A 27 29.43 -12.64 -8.93
N LEU A 28 28.44 -13.54 -9.03
CA LEU A 28 27.11 -13.15 -9.50
C LEU A 28 26.64 -11.97 -8.64
N GLU A 29 26.14 -10.92 -9.29
CA GLU A 29 25.68 -9.70 -8.63
C GLU A 29 24.84 -10.04 -7.40
N SER A 30 25.25 -9.55 -6.23
CA SER A 30 24.44 -9.64 -5.01
C SER A 30 23.23 -8.74 -5.17
N ARG A 31 22.14 -9.28 -5.71
CA ARG A 31 20.83 -8.62 -5.67
C ARG A 31 20.29 -8.73 -4.25
N ALA A 32 20.41 -7.66 -3.47
CA ALA A 32 19.54 -7.51 -2.31
C ALA A 32 18.11 -7.40 -2.85
N LEU A 33 17.28 -8.41 -2.58
CA LEU A 33 15.83 -8.27 -2.72
C LEU A 33 15.42 -7.11 -1.80
N LEU A 34 14.81 -6.07 -2.37
CA LEU A 34 14.15 -5.03 -1.60
C LEU A 34 13.00 -5.72 -0.86
N ALA A 35 13.10 -5.80 0.46
CA ALA A 35 12.05 -6.32 1.31
C ALA A 35 11.96 -5.44 2.55
N PHE A 36 10.75 -5.26 3.08
CA PHE A 36 10.59 -4.62 4.38
C PHE A 36 11.29 -5.44 5.45
N THR A 37 12.02 -4.75 6.31
CA THR A 37 12.73 -5.34 7.45
C THR A 37 11.79 -5.41 8.64
N ALA A 38 11.65 -6.60 9.22
CA ALA A 38 10.84 -6.77 10.43
C ALA A 38 11.34 -5.84 11.56
N GLY A 39 10.40 -5.13 12.20
CA GLY A 39 10.68 -4.17 13.26
C GLY A 39 10.88 -2.73 12.77
N ASN A 40 10.99 -2.49 11.46
CA ASN A 40 11.00 -1.15 10.90
C ASN A 40 9.61 -0.52 10.85
N ILE A 41 9.58 0.78 10.60
CA ILE A 41 8.36 1.60 10.52
C ILE A 41 8.07 1.90 9.05
N ALA A 42 6.88 1.54 8.58
CA ALA A 42 6.39 1.94 7.27
C ALA A 42 5.58 3.25 7.37
N VAL A 43 5.88 4.21 6.50
CA VAL A 43 5.25 5.53 6.46
C VAL A 43 4.71 5.77 5.06
N TYR A 44 3.42 6.05 4.95
CA TYR A 44 2.83 6.49 3.68
C TYR A 44 3.06 8.00 3.50
N ARG A 45 3.79 8.36 2.44
CA ARG A 45 4.10 9.74 2.08
C ARG A 45 3.39 10.14 0.80
N VAL A 46 2.68 11.27 0.85
CA VAL A 46 2.08 11.92 -0.33
C VAL A 46 2.97 13.08 -0.78
N GLY A 47 3.31 13.11 -2.06
CA GLY A 47 4.17 14.09 -2.69
C GLY A 47 5.66 13.72 -2.71
N THR A 48 6.40 14.40 -3.57
CA THR A 48 7.84 14.19 -3.81
C THR A 48 8.75 14.91 -2.80
N GLY A 49 8.19 15.76 -1.93
CA GLY A 49 8.94 16.58 -0.98
C GLY A 49 9.61 17.83 -1.59
N THR A 50 9.40 18.11 -2.88
CA THR A 50 10.07 19.20 -3.61
C THR A 50 9.19 20.43 -3.88
N GLY A 51 7.89 20.39 -3.54
CA GLY A 51 6.95 21.48 -3.81
C GLY A 51 5.76 21.48 -2.86
N ALA A 52 5.01 22.59 -2.87
CA ALA A 52 3.79 22.73 -2.07
C ALA A 52 2.71 21.73 -2.52
N LEU A 53 2.08 21.06 -1.55
CA LEU A 53 0.98 20.15 -1.81
C LEU A 53 -0.29 20.93 -2.18
N THR A 54 -1.02 20.41 -3.16
CA THR A 54 -2.34 20.93 -3.59
C THR A 54 -3.37 19.81 -3.53
N ASN A 55 -4.62 20.12 -3.89
CA ASN A 55 -5.67 19.11 -4.01
C ASN A 55 -5.63 18.34 -5.34
N ALA A 56 -4.63 18.57 -6.18
CA ALA A 56 -4.40 17.80 -7.38
C ALA A 56 -3.77 16.44 -7.03
N ALA A 57 -4.04 15.43 -7.86
CA ALA A 57 -3.39 14.13 -7.79
C ALA A 57 -1.87 14.27 -7.81
N THR A 58 -1.19 13.70 -6.82
CA THR A 58 0.27 13.67 -6.75
C THR A 58 0.80 12.27 -6.44
N ALA A 59 2.07 12.04 -6.71
CA ALA A 59 2.74 10.77 -6.45
C ALA A 59 2.73 10.44 -4.96
N ALA A 60 2.73 9.15 -4.62
CA ALA A 60 2.82 8.69 -3.25
C ALA A 60 3.85 7.55 -3.11
N PHE A 61 4.32 7.33 -1.90
CA PHE A 61 5.39 6.40 -1.56
C PHE A 61 5.06 5.68 -0.25
N ILE A 62 5.58 4.46 -0.10
CA ILE A 62 5.77 3.86 1.22
C ILE A 62 7.25 3.96 1.53
N ASP A 63 7.58 4.78 2.51
CA ASP A 63 8.93 4.92 3.03
C ASP A 63 9.12 3.95 4.20
N GLU A 64 10.22 3.22 4.21
CA GLU A 64 10.63 2.38 5.33
C GLU A 64 11.69 3.13 6.16
N TYR A 65 11.48 3.23 7.46
CA TYR A 65 12.43 3.79 8.41
C TYR A 65 12.85 2.76 9.44
N SER A 66 14.13 2.78 9.84
CA SER A 66 14.56 2.09 11.05
C SER A 66 13.85 2.67 12.28
N PRO A 67 13.79 1.94 13.41
CA PRO A 67 13.28 2.49 14.68
C PRO A 67 14.02 3.74 15.16
N SER A 68 15.25 3.97 14.69
CA SER A 68 16.04 5.18 14.98
C SER A 68 15.76 6.34 14.04
N GLY A 69 14.81 6.20 13.09
CA GLY A 69 14.42 7.25 12.15
C GLY A 69 15.31 7.37 10.91
N THR A 70 16.12 6.37 10.60
CA THR A 70 16.93 6.35 9.37
C THR A 70 16.10 5.79 8.22
N LEU A 71 16.02 6.52 7.10
CA LEU A 71 15.35 6.02 5.89
C LEU A 71 16.11 4.82 5.33
N VAL A 72 15.40 3.71 5.13
CA VAL A 72 15.90 2.42 4.63
C VAL A 72 15.55 2.24 3.15
N SER A 73 14.27 2.44 2.81
CA SER A 73 13.79 2.38 1.42
C SER A 73 12.65 3.35 1.18
N SER A 74 12.35 3.60 -0.10
CA SER A 74 11.17 4.36 -0.53
C SER A 74 10.57 3.67 -1.75
N THR A 75 9.44 2.98 -1.55
CA THR A 75 8.72 2.26 -2.59
C THR A 75 7.72 3.20 -3.28
N PRO A 76 7.90 3.54 -4.58
CA PRO A 76 6.98 4.43 -5.27
C PRO A 76 5.67 3.72 -5.63
N MET A 77 4.55 4.41 -5.45
CA MET A 77 3.27 3.99 -6.04
C MET A 77 3.25 4.33 -7.54
N PRO A 78 2.61 3.51 -8.40
CA PRO A 78 2.57 3.75 -9.83
C PRO A 78 1.89 5.08 -10.18
N THR A 79 2.54 5.91 -11.00
CA THR A 79 1.97 7.15 -11.57
C THR A 79 1.59 7.00 -13.05
N ALA A 80 1.92 5.85 -13.64
CA ALA A 80 1.47 5.42 -14.96
C ALA A 80 0.79 4.04 -14.86
N VAL A 81 -0.03 3.71 -15.87
CA VAL A 81 -0.63 2.37 -16.00
C VAL A 81 0.44 1.41 -16.52
N ASP A 82 0.56 0.23 -15.89
CA ASP A 82 1.49 -0.82 -16.30
C ASP A 82 0.80 -2.19 -16.27
N GLY A 83 0.53 -2.75 -17.44
CA GLY A 83 -0.29 -3.96 -17.58
C GLY A 83 -1.65 -3.81 -16.89
N PHE A 84 -1.91 -4.65 -15.88
CA PHE A 84 -3.12 -4.58 -15.06
C PHE A 84 -3.00 -3.61 -13.89
N ASN A 85 -1.78 -3.21 -13.50
CA ASN A 85 -1.58 -2.23 -12.44
C ASN A 85 -2.03 -0.84 -12.90
N ARG A 86 -2.66 -0.14 -11.97
CA ARG A 86 -3.25 1.18 -12.20
C ARG A 86 -2.48 2.22 -11.44
N ARG A 87 -2.73 3.48 -11.80
CA ARG A 87 -2.11 4.59 -11.08
C ARG A 87 -2.65 4.56 -9.65
N LEU A 88 -1.80 4.88 -8.68
CA LEU A 88 -2.24 5.20 -7.33
C LEU A 88 -1.59 6.53 -6.98
N THR A 89 -2.35 7.59 -7.25
CA THR A 89 -2.06 8.95 -6.81
C THR A 89 -2.98 9.32 -5.65
N ASN A 90 -2.67 10.41 -4.96
CA ASN A 90 -3.50 10.90 -3.87
C ASN A 90 -3.60 12.44 -3.86
N SER A 91 -4.55 12.99 -3.12
CA SER A 91 -4.63 14.44 -2.90
C SER A 91 -3.57 14.87 -1.88
N GLY A 92 -2.78 15.88 -2.21
CA GLY A 92 -1.76 16.40 -1.30
C GLY A 92 -2.31 17.13 -0.07
N THR A 93 -3.56 17.60 -0.11
CA THR A 93 -4.17 18.39 0.98
C THR A 93 -5.33 17.70 1.67
N ALA A 94 -5.69 16.48 1.26
CA ALA A 94 -6.75 15.74 1.93
C ALA A 94 -6.25 15.13 3.25
N THR A 95 -6.85 15.53 4.37
CA THR A 95 -6.45 15.10 5.72
C THR A 95 -7.08 13.78 6.16
N SER A 96 -7.82 13.11 5.26
CA SER A 96 -8.59 11.91 5.57
C SER A 96 -8.18 10.68 4.78
N GLU A 97 -7.19 10.80 3.91
CA GLU A 97 -6.74 9.75 3.00
C GLU A 97 -5.44 9.11 3.47
N GLY A 98 -5.03 8.03 2.82
CA GLY A 98 -3.72 7.42 3.05
C GLY A 98 -3.63 6.61 4.33
N ALA A 99 -4.76 6.11 4.86
CA ALA A 99 -4.73 5.19 5.98
C ALA A 99 -4.07 3.87 5.57
N LEU A 100 -2.79 3.75 5.91
CA LEU A 100 -1.97 2.56 5.71
C LEU A 100 -2.37 1.48 6.73
N SER A 101 -2.58 0.25 6.27
CA SER A 101 -2.88 -0.90 7.13
C SER A 101 -1.97 -2.07 6.80
N LEU A 102 -1.66 -2.88 7.80
CA LEU A 102 -1.02 -4.18 7.62
C LEU A 102 -2.11 -5.26 7.48
N SER A 103 -1.92 -6.22 6.58
CA SER A 103 -2.81 -7.39 6.46
C SER A 103 -2.70 -8.29 7.70
N THR A 104 -3.72 -9.10 7.95
CA THR A 104 -3.77 -9.93 9.17
C THR A 104 -2.69 -11.02 9.25
N ASP A 105 -2.09 -11.37 8.13
CA ASP A 105 -0.93 -12.29 8.04
C ASP A 105 0.43 -11.57 8.03
N GLY A 106 0.45 -10.24 8.11
CA GLY A 106 1.67 -9.44 8.11
C GLY A 106 2.38 -9.36 6.76
N ARG A 107 1.77 -9.84 5.67
CA ARG A 107 2.41 -9.96 4.36
C ARG A 107 2.26 -8.72 3.48
N TYR A 108 1.15 -8.00 3.60
CA TYR A 108 0.82 -6.87 2.73
C TYR A 108 0.59 -5.60 3.51
N LEU A 109 1.16 -4.50 3.02
CA LEU A 109 0.71 -3.16 3.38
C LEU A 109 -0.35 -2.71 2.37
N THR A 110 -1.50 -2.25 2.87
CA THR A 110 -2.61 -1.76 2.06
C THR A 110 -2.84 -0.28 2.23
N VAL A 111 -3.01 0.43 1.11
CA VAL A 111 -3.34 1.86 1.08
C VAL A 111 -4.23 2.17 -0.11
N ALA A 112 -5.13 3.14 0.05
CA ALA A 112 -6.07 3.53 -0.99
C ALA A 112 -5.68 4.86 -1.65
N GLY A 113 -6.09 5.03 -2.92
CA GLY A 113 -5.90 6.24 -3.70
C GLY A 113 -6.73 6.25 -4.97
N TYR A 114 -6.22 6.91 -6.01
CA TYR A 114 -6.95 7.22 -7.24
C TYR A 114 -6.22 6.71 -8.48
N ASP A 115 -6.97 6.13 -9.43
CA ASP A 115 -6.47 5.90 -10.80
C ASP A 115 -6.52 7.19 -11.61
N ALA A 116 -5.76 8.20 -11.16
CA ALA A 116 -5.65 9.49 -11.80
C ALA A 116 -4.20 9.76 -12.20
N ALA A 117 -4.02 10.45 -13.34
CA ALA A 117 -2.72 11.01 -13.70
C ALA A 117 -2.32 12.09 -12.68
N THR A 118 -1.01 12.22 -12.42
CA THR A 118 -0.50 13.33 -11.62
C THR A 118 -0.92 14.67 -12.24
N GLY A 119 -1.37 15.61 -11.42
CA GLY A 119 -1.89 16.90 -11.86
C GLY A 119 -3.40 16.96 -12.11
N THR A 120 -4.13 15.83 -12.02
CA THR A 120 -5.62 15.87 -12.05
C THR A 120 -6.12 16.72 -10.89
N ALA A 121 -6.69 17.89 -11.20
CA ALA A 121 -7.19 18.84 -10.21
C ALA A 121 -8.35 18.27 -9.40
N ASN A 122 -8.46 18.68 -8.13
CA ASN A 122 -9.55 18.27 -7.23
C ASN A 122 -9.79 16.75 -7.23
N VAL A 123 -8.73 15.93 -7.19
CA VAL A 123 -8.82 14.48 -7.46
C VAL A 123 -9.84 13.77 -6.56
N ALA A 124 -9.99 14.22 -5.31
CA ALA A 124 -10.99 13.70 -4.38
C ALA A 124 -12.45 13.85 -4.83
N ALA A 125 -12.77 14.92 -5.57
CA ALA A 125 -14.12 15.24 -6.03
C ALA A 125 -14.44 14.64 -7.41
N THR A 126 -13.51 13.88 -8.00
CA THR A 126 -13.73 13.23 -9.29
C THR A 126 -14.81 12.15 -9.21
N ALA A 127 -15.61 12.05 -10.26
CA ALA A 127 -16.62 11.02 -10.42
C ALA A 127 -15.99 9.70 -10.90
N THR A 128 -16.59 8.59 -10.49
CA THR A 128 -16.15 7.24 -10.88
C THR A 128 -16.98 6.64 -12.04
N THR A 129 -18.14 7.22 -12.34
CA THR A 129 -19.12 6.64 -13.28
C THR A 129 -19.62 7.60 -14.36
N THR A 130 -19.16 8.86 -14.35
CA THR A 130 -19.55 9.88 -15.34
C THR A 130 -18.35 10.71 -15.78
N GLY A 131 -18.26 11.00 -17.09
CA GLY A 131 -17.18 11.80 -17.66
C GLY A 131 -15.82 11.08 -17.69
N ALA A 132 -14.74 11.79 -17.35
CA ALA A 132 -13.43 11.18 -17.16
C ALA A 132 -13.43 10.38 -15.84
N ASN A 133 -13.74 9.08 -15.94
CA ASN A 133 -13.86 8.18 -14.80
C ASN A 133 -12.52 8.05 -14.06
N VAL A 134 -12.48 8.50 -12.80
CA VAL A 134 -11.36 8.25 -11.89
C VAL A 134 -11.81 7.24 -10.86
N GLU A 135 -11.50 5.97 -11.12
CA GLU A 135 -11.75 4.88 -10.18
C GLU A 135 -10.91 5.07 -8.91
N ARG A 136 -11.42 4.55 -7.79
CA ARG A 136 -10.63 4.42 -6.57
C ARG A 136 -9.82 3.13 -6.64
N VAL A 137 -8.60 3.16 -6.16
CA VAL A 137 -7.63 2.06 -6.25
C VAL A 137 -7.16 1.69 -4.86
N VAL A 138 -6.87 0.42 -4.64
CA VAL A 138 -6.16 -0.03 -3.43
C VAL A 138 -4.86 -0.71 -3.86
N ALA A 139 -3.74 -0.26 -3.30
CA ALA A 139 -2.49 -1.00 -3.36
C ALA A 139 -2.48 -2.11 -2.30
N ALA A 140 -2.00 -3.28 -2.68
CA ALA A 140 -1.43 -4.27 -1.77
C ALA A 140 0.06 -4.38 -2.10
N VAL A 141 0.90 -3.91 -1.19
CA VAL A 141 2.36 -3.93 -1.32
C VAL A 141 2.88 -5.10 -0.52
N ASP A 142 3.45 -6.08 -1.20
CA ASP A 142 4.00 -7.29 -0.60
C ASP A 142 5.24 -6.97 0.28
N VAL A 143 5.61 -7.89 1.17
CA VAL A 143 6.81 -7.79 2.01
C VAL A 143 8.08 -7.57 1.17
N ASP A 144 8.11 -8.12 -0.06
CA ASP A 144 9.19 -7.92 -1.04
C ASP A 144 9.08 -6.56 -1.80
N GLN A 145 8.33 -5.59 -1.24
CA GLN A 145 8.06 -4.27 -1.81
C GLN A 145 7.46 -4.29 -3.23
N VAL A 146 6.86 -5.42 -3.63
CA VAL A 146 6.17 -5.58 -4.91
C VAL A 146 4.79 -4.92 -4.82
N VAL A 147 4.55 -3.92 -5.68
CA VAL A 147 3.31 -3.14 -5.67
C VAL A 147 2.25 -3.75 -6.60
N ASN A 148 1.10 -4.12 -6.03
CA ASN A 148 -0.09 -4.52 -6.77
C ASN A 148 -1.20 -3.48 -6.61
N THR A 149 -1.58 -2.79 -7.68
CA THR A 149 -2.65 -1.77 -7.72
C THR A 149 -3.82 -2.18 -8.64
N ARG A 150 -4.09 -3.48 -8.71
CA ARG A 150 -5.13 -4.03 -9.61
C ARG A 150 -6.53 -3.93 -9.04
N THR A 151 -6.67 -3.87 -7.71
CA THR A 151 -7.99 -3.76 -7.05
C THR A 151 -8.56 -2.36 -7.23
N ARG A 152 -9.76 -2.28 -7.80
CA ARG A 152 -10.43 -1.01 -8.11
C ARG A 152 -11.89 -0.98 -7.74
N THR A 153 -12.37 0.20 -7.39
CA THR A 153 -13.79 0.43 -7.16
C THR A 153 -14.36 1.69 -7.78
N THR A 154 -15.62 1.60 -8.20
CA THR A 154 -16.45 2.75 -8.56
C THR A 154 -17.24 3.32 -7.37
N SER A 155 -17.11 2.74 -6.18
CA SER A 155 -17.63 3.33 -4.94
C SER A 155 -16.91 4.64 -4.59
N PHE A 156 -17.46 5.40 -3.63
CA PHE A 156 -16.92 6.70 -3.20
C PHE A 156 -16.87 7.75 -4.32
N SER A 157 -17.76 7.65 -5.31
CA SER A 157 -17.85 8.62 -6.42
C SER A 157 -18.00 10.05 -5.91
N GLY A 158 -17.21 10.97 -6.45
CA GLY A 158 -17.23 12.38 -6.05
C GLY A 158 -16.69 12.66 -4.65
N ASN A 159 -16.09 11.68 -3.96
CA ASN A 159 -15.53 11.88 -2.63
C ASN A 159 -14.33 10.99 -2.27
N ASN A 160 -13.72 11.23 -1.11
CA ASN A 160 -12.49 10.55 -0.71
C ASN A 160 -12.69 9.05 -0.47
N ILE A 161 -11.82 8.22 -1.07
CA ILE A 161 -11.47 6.92 -0.50
C ILE A 161 -10.39 7.15 0.57
N ARG A 162 -10.46 6.45 1.70
CA ARG A 162 -9.69 6.83 2.89
C ARG A 162 -8.72 5.76 3.37
N GLY A 163 -9.15 4.51 3.35
CA GLY A 163 -8.34 3.39 3.81
C GLY A 163 -8.85 2.06 3.29
N ALA A 164 -8.01 1.04 3.43
CA ALA A 164 -8.37 -0.34 3.21
C ALA A 164 -7.60 -1.24 4.18
N VAL A 165 -8.24 -2.30 4.66
CA VAL A 165 -7.60 -3.40 5.40
C VAL A 165 -7.84 -4.72 4.68
N MET A 166 -6.86 -5.62 4.74
CA MET A 166 -6.88 -6.91 4.05
C MET A 166 -6.76 -8.09 5.02
N SER A 167 -7.58 -9.12 4.83
CA SER A 167 -7.41 -10.41 5.50
C SER A 167 -6.36 -11.27 4.81
N SER A 168 -5.89 -12.32 5.49
CA SER A 168 -4.98 -13.32 4.93
C SER A 168 -5.54 -14.07 3.71
N SER A 169 -6.87 -14.11 3.56
CA SER A 169 -7.54 -14.68 2.39
C SER A 169 -7.63 -13.73 1.19
N GLY A 170 -7.12 -12.50 1.33
CA GLY A 170 -7.17 -11.46 0.30
C GLY A 170 -8.50 -10.72 0.18
N GLY A 171 -9.41 -10.88 1.15
CA GLY A 171 -10.58 -10.01 1.27
C GLY A 171 -10.17 -8.62 1.74
N MET A 172 -10.70 -7.56 1.12
CA MET A 172 -10.38 -6.17 1.46
C MET A 172 -11.64 -5.40 1.85
N TRP A 173 -11.55 -4.62 2.93
CA TRP A 173 -12.60 -3.70 3.38
C TRP A 173 -12.13 -2.27 3.27
N LEU A 174 -12.86 -1.50 2.47
CA LEU A 174 -12.53 -0.16 2.03
C LEU A 174 -13.48 0.84 2.69
N THR A 175 -12.95 1.99 3.07
CA THR A 175 -13.70 3.09 3.67
C THR A 175 -13.53 4.37 2.87
N GLY A 176 -14.51 5.26 3.01
CA GLY A 176 -14.48 6.58 2.40
C GLY A 176 -15.42 7.55 3.09
N ALA A 177 -15.48 8.76 2.54
CA ALA A 177 -16.37 9.79 3.04
C ALA A 177 -17.87 9.52 2.77
N THR A 178 -18.16 8.65 1.80
CA THR A 178 -19.49 8.23 1.36
C THR A 178 -19.54 6.71 1.23
N SER A 179 -20.66 6.14 0.77
CA SER A 179 -20.81 4.70 0.44
C SER A 179 -20.70 3.70 1.61
N GLY A 180 -20.29 4.11 2.81
CA GLY A 180 -20.13 3.21 3.95
C GLY A 180 -18.91 2.31 3.82
N LEU A 181 -19.05 1.05 4.25
CA LEU A 181 -18.00 0.05 4.20
C LEU A 181 -18.19 -0.84 2.97
N ILE A 182 -17.19 -0.87 2.10
CA ILE A 182 -17.23 -1.62 0.84
C ILE A 182 -16.27 -2.80 0.93
N PHE A 183 -16.70 -3.97 0.47
CA PHE A 183 -15.87 -5.17 0.36
C PHE A 183 -15.52 -5.48 -1.11
N LEU A 184 -14.25 -5.84 -1.34
CA LEU A 184 -13.74 -6.38 -2.59
C LEU A 184 -12.64 -7.41 -2.31
N PRO A 185 -12.57 -8.53 -3.04
CA PRO A 185 -11.36 -9.36 -3.06
C PRO A 185 -10.18 -8.66 -3.76
N LEU A 186 -8.95 -9.04 -3.42
CA LEU A 186 -7.75 -8.62 -4.13
C LEU A 186 -7.87 -8.86 -5.65
N GLU A 187 -7.38 -7.91 -6.44
CA GLU A 187 -7.46 -7.87 -7.92
C GLU A 187 -8.87 -7.79 -8.52
N SER A 188 -9.91 -7.64 -7.69
CA SER A 188 -11.28 -7.44 -8.17
C SER A 188 -11.54 -5.98 -8.56
N ASN A 189 -12.51 -5.79 -9.47
CA ASN A 189 -12.86 -4.48 -10.03
C ASN A 189 -14.39 -4.30 -10.01
N GLY A 190 -14.88 -3.06 -9.85
CA GLY A 190 -16.30 -2.72 -9.96
C GLY A 190 -16.87 -2.05 -8.70
N LEU A 191 -18.20 -2.09 -8.50
CA LEU A 191 -18.82 -1.38 -7.37
C LEU A 191 -18.37 -1.90 -6.00
N GLY A 192 -18.14 -3.21 -5.88
CA GLY A 192 -17.93 -3.89 -4.61
C GLY A 192 -19.25 -4.15 -3.86
N THR A 193 -19.15 -4.90 -2.76
CA THR A 193 -20.30 -5.23 -1.91
C THR A 193 -20.39 -4.23 -0.76
N GLY A 194 -21.55 -3.58 -0.59
CA GLY A 194 -21.80 -2.74 0.58
C GLY A 194 -22.02 -3.60 1.83
N VAL A 195 -21.03 -3.68 2.71
CA VAL A 195 -21.07 -4.47 3.95
C VAL A 195 -21.93 -3.79 5.01
N ALA A 196 -21.78 -2.48 5.14
CA ALA A 196 -22.54 -1.62 6.03
C ALA A 196 -22.71 -0.23 5.39
N SER A 197 -23.92 0.32 5.43
CA SER A 197 -24.24 1.63 4.82
C SER A 197 -24.41 2.77 5.84
N THR A 198 -24.54 2.44 7.14
CA THR A 198 -24.78 3.41 8.21
C THR A 198 -23.79 3.22 9.36
N PRO A 199 -22.99 4.25 9.72
CA PRO A 199 -22.84 5.52 9.00
C PRO A 199 -22.10 5.38 7.66
N ALA A 200 -22.40 6.26 6.71
CA ALA A 200 -21.76 6.26 5.39
C ALA A 200 -20.35 6.88 5.38
N ASN A 201 -20.05 7.75 6.36
CA ASN A 201 -18.78 8.46 6.47
C ASN A 201 -17.84 7.69 7.43
N LEU A 202 -16.98 6.86 6.86
CA LEU A 202 -16.04 6.00 7.59
C LEU A 202 -14.60 6.47 7.37
N ARG A 203 -13.69 6.16 8.29
CA ARG A 203 -12.30 6.64 8.28
C ARG A 203 -11.34 5.48 8.06
N VAL A 204 -10.99 4.75 9.11
CA VAL A 204 -9.98 3.69 9.06
C VAL A 204 -10.63 2.35 9.41
N PRO A 205 -10.62 1.36 8.49
CA PRO A 205 -11.00 -0.01 8.80
C PRO A 205 -9.79 -0.76 9.36
N ALA A 206 -10.02 -1.70 10.27
CA ALA A 206 -8.97 -2.55 10.84
C ALA A 206 -9.52 -3.90 11.26
N ILE A 207 -8.68 -4.94 11.25
CA ILE A 207 -9.05 -6.28 11.72
C ILE A 207 -8.19 -6.63 12.92
N PHE A 208 -8.84 -6.92 14.06
CA PHE A 208 -8.16 -7.32 15.29
C PHE A 208 -8.86 -8.55 15.89
N GLY A 209 -8.08 -9.57 16.25
CA GLY A 209 -8.64 -10.79 16.84
C GLY A 209 -9.70 -11.48 15.98
N GLY A 210 -9.59 -11.36 14.64
CA GLY A 210 -10.59 -11.89 13.70
C GLY A 210 -11.88 -11.07 13.58
N GLN A 211 -11.99 -9.93 14.25
CA GLN A 211 -13.12 -9.02 14.18
C GLN A 211 -12.77 -7.77 13.37
N LEU A 212 -13.67 -7.38 12.47
CA LEU A 212 -13.59 -6.15 11.70
C LEU A 212 -14.11 -4.96 12.52
N TYR A 213 -13.34 -3.89 12.51
CA TYR A 213 -13.64 -2.61 13.15
C TYR A 213 -13.51 -1.49 12.15
N VAL A 214 -14.18 -0.38 12.44
CA VAL A 214 -14.05 0.84 11.66
C VAL A 214 -14.16 2.07 12.56
N SER A 215 -13.31 3.06 12.31
CA SER A 215 -13.51 4.41 12.84
C SER A 215 -14.42 5.23 11.93
N SER A 216 -15.17 6.17 12.48
CA SER A 216 -16.12 6.98 11.69
C SER A 216 -15.86 8.49 11.85
N GLY A 217 -16.14 9.22 10.77
CA GLY A 217 -16.20 10.68 10.80
C GLY A 217 -17.63 11.21 11.00
N ALA A 218 -18.61 10.32 11.22
CA ALA A 218 -20.00 10.67 11.52
C ALA A 218 -20.22 10.87 13.02
N THR A 219 -21.36 11.45 13.38
CA THR A 219 -21.81 11.53 14.77
C THR A 219 -22.33 10.15 15.23
N GLY A 220 -22.17 9.84 16.52
CA GLY A 220 -22.74 8.63 17.14
C GLY A 220 -21.86 7.37 17.13
N VAL A 221 -20.86 7.27 16.24
CA VAL A 221 -19.86 6.19 16.27
C VAL A 221 -18.47 6.81 16.15
N ARG A 222 -17.59 6.58 17.14
CA ARG A 222 -16.16 6.95 17.02
C ARG A 222 -15.37 5.79 16.43
N ILE A 223 -15.46 4.64 17.08
CA ILE A 223 -14.97 3.34 16.63
C ILE A 223 -16.08 2.33 16.89
N GLY A 224 -16.32 1.43 15.94
CA GLY A 224 -17.30 0.37 16.12
C GLY A 224 -16.90 -0.95 15.48
N SER A 225 -17.42 -2.05 16.04
CA SER A 225 -17.35 -3.37 15.41
C SER A 225 -18.35 -3.49 14.28
N VAL A 226 -17.98 -4.18 13.20
CA VAL A 226 -18.84 -4.41 12.04
C VAL A 226 -19.36 -5.84 12.09
N GLY A 227 -20.64 -6.01 12.43
CA GLY A 227 -21.24 -7.33 12.58
C GLY A 227 -20.40 -8.26 13.47
N THR A 228 -20.32 -9.54 13.08
CA THR A 228 -19.45 -10.55 13.72
C THR A 228 -18.38 -11.01 12.75
N GLY A 229 -17.12 -11.06 13.22
CA GLY A 229 -15.99 -11.51 12.43
C GLY A 229 -15.62 -10.51 11.33
N THR A 230 -15.41 -10.99 10.11
CA THR A 230 -15.08 -10.19 8.92
C THR A 230 -16.15 -10.37 7.83
N PRO A 231 -17.36 -9.79 7.99
CA PRO A 231 -18.46 -10.03 7.07
C PRO A 231 -18.18 -9.45 5.68
N THR A 232 -18.53 -10.20 4.64
CA THR A 232 -18.38 -9.80 3.23
C THR A 232 -19.73 -9.50 2.56
N GLY A 233 -20.84 -9.98 3.14
CA GLY A 233 -22.21 -9.67 2.72
C GLY A 233 -22.73 -8.36 3.31
N GLY A 234 -23.86 -7.88 2.78
CA GLY A 234 -24.49 -6.64 3.24
C GLY A 234 -25.41 -6.79 4.45
N GLY A 235 -25.84 -5.64 5.00
CA GLY A 235 -26.82 -5.58 6.10
C GLY A 235 -26.22 -5.58 7.51
N ASN A 236 -24.90 -5.44 7.64
CA ASN A 236 -24.25 -5.44 8.94
C ASN A 236 -24.40 -4.09 9.65
N SER A 237 -24.54 -4.14 10.97
CA SER A 237 -24.53 -2.95 11.83
C SER A 237 -23.11 -2.61 12.27
N ILE A 238 -22.83 -1.32 12.38
CA ILE A 238 -21.62 -0.80 13.03
C ILE A 238 -21.99 -0.44 14.47
N THR A 239 -21.49 -1.22 15.43
CA THR A 239 -21.82 -1.07 16.86
C THR A 239 -20.70 -0.32 17.55
N SER A 240 -21.00 0.86 18.15
CA SER A 240 -19.99 1.63 18.88
C SER A 240 -19.37 0.79 19.99
N LEU A 241 -18.05 0.89 20.13
CA LEU A 241 -17.38 0.35 21.31
C LEU A 241 -17.73 1.18 22.56
N PRO A 242 -17.69 0.57 23.76
CA PRO A 242 -17.87 1.26 25.03
C PRO A 242 -16.94 2.45 25.23
#